data_AF-A0A2D9CTF8-F1
#
_entry.id   AF-A0A2D9CTF8-F1
#
_cell.length_a   1.000
_cell.length_b   1.000
_cell.length_c   1.000
_cell.angle_alpha   90.00
_cell.angle_beta   90.00
_cell.angle_gamma   90.00
#
_symmetry.space_group_name_H-M   'P 1'
#
loop_
_entity.id
_entity.type
_entity.pdbx_description
1 polymer ?
#
loop_
_entity_poly.entity_id
_entity_poly.type
_entity_poly.pdbx_seq_one_letter_code
_entity_poly.pdbx_strand_id
1 'polypeptide(L)'
;MLKQFLVCGFVIVAASAQADDWEAASAEYNESYLQVESCFATGSTDQEACVIAGIQQCVEDLRTVLEGKGLPIPGGAAVSPHEYCNYIGLERADEHLNAVYQRILEQGPARHNDQHEIANLRASQRLWLQFANEICSENSIVGWHAGGSGWGAVTAECTTRLSIQQAQNLDRFFSINR
;
A
#
# COMPACT_ATOMS: atom_id res chain seq x y z
N MET A 1 -11.60 -52.04 -46.00
CA MET A 1 -11.95 -50.73 -46.59
C MET A 1 -11.66 -49.64 -45.57
N LEU A 2 -11.13 -48.52 -46.07
CA LEU A 2 -10.47 -47.42 -45.37
C LEU A 2 -11.48 -46.42 -44.76
N LYS A 3 -11.09 -45.83 -43.61
CA LYS A 3 -11.29 -44.43 -43.15
C LYS A 3 -12.71 -43.84 -43.05
N GLN A 4 -13.04 -43.28 -41.87
CA GLN A 4 -12.96 -41.81 -41.65
C GLN A 4 -13.06 -41.44 -40.16
N PHE A 5 -12.16 -40.53 -39.75
CA PHE A 5 -12.07 -39.82 -38.48
C PHE A 5 -12.84 -38.48 -38.57
N LEU A 6 -13.38 -37.99 -37.45
CA LEU A 6 -13.70 -36.58 -37.10
C LEU A 6 -14.14 -36.63 -35.62
N VAL A 7 -13.33 -36.33 -34.59
CA VAL A 7 -12.68 -35.07 -34.17
C VAL A 7 -13.60 -33.86 -34.25
N CYS A 8 -14.06 -33.40 -33.08
CA CYS A 8 -14.26 -32.01 -32.65
C CYS A 8 -14.43 -32.11 -31.11
N GLY A 9 -13.42 -31.91 -30.26
CA GLY A 9 -12.51 -30.76 -30.29
C GLY A 9 -13.22 -29.52 -29.72
N PHE A 10 -13.85 -29.63 -28.54
CA PHE A 10 -14.25 -28.45 -27.78
C PHE A 10 -12.98 -27.81 -27.20
N VAL A 11 -12.35 -26.95 -28.01
CA VAL A 11 -11.32 -26.03 -27.52
C VAL A 11 -12.06 -24.96 -26.71
N ILE A 12 -11.78 -24.91 -25.41
CA ILE A 12 -12.20 -23.83 -24.52
C ILE A 12 -11.36 -22.60 -24.92
N VAL A 13 -11.81 -21.87 -25.94
CA VAL A 13 -11.22 -20.56 -26.33
C VAL A 13 -11.97 -19.47 -25.58
N ALA A 14 -11.77 -19.39 -24.26
CA ALA A 14 -12.33 -18.30 -23.45
C ALA A 14 -11.37 -17.82 -22.35
N ALA A 15 -10.20 -18.44 -22.20
CA ALA A 15 -9.25 -18.11 -21.14
C ALA A 15 -8.18 -17.08 -21.55
N SER A 16 -8.00 -16.79 -22.85
CA SER A 16 -6.91 -15.91 -23.31
C SER A 16 -7.26 -14.42 -23.22
N ALA A 17 -8.50 -14.02 -23.54
CA ALA A 17 -8.89 -12.61 -23.55
C ALA A 17 -8.76 -11.96 -22.16
N GLN A 18 -9.18 -12.67 -21.10
CA GLN A 18 -9.04 -12.17 -19.73
C GLN A 18 -7.59 -12.04 -19.30
N ALA A 19 -6.68 -12.89 -19.82
CA ALA A 19 -5.28 -12.84 -19.47
C ALA A 19 -4.56 -11.64 -20.11
N ASP A 20 -4.84 -11.41 -21.39
CA ASP A 20 -4.24 -10.32 -22.16
C ASP A 20 -4.74 -8.94 -21.66
N ASP A 21 -6.00 -8.85 -21.21
CA ASP A 21 -6.61 -7.61 -20.74
C ASP A 21 -6.02 -7.11 -19.40
N TRP A 22 -5.64 -8.02 -18.47
CA TRP A 22 -5.03 -7.60 -17.19
C TRP A 22 -3.57 -7.19 -17.36
N GLU A 23 -2.82 -7.87 -18.24
CA GLU A 23 -1.43 -7.50 -18.56
C GLU A 23 -1.41 -6.09 -19.16
N ALA A 24 -2.29 -5.83 -20.12
CA ALA A 24 -2.44 -4.50 -20.74
C ALA A 24 -2.84 -3.42 -19.72
N ALA A 25 -3.78 -3.71 -18.81
CA ALA A 25 -4.16 -2.75 -17.76
C ALA A 25 -3.02 -2.45 -16.78
N SER A 26 -2.31 -3.49 -16.32
CA SER A 26 -1.19 -3.34 -15.39
C SER A 26 0.01 -2.60 -15.99
N ALA A 27 0.18 -2.65 -17.31
CA ALA A 27 1.21 -1.89 -18.02
C ALA A 27 1.00 -0.37 -17.95
N GLU A 28 -0.21 0.09 -17.62
CA GLU A 28 -0.53 1.51 -17.44
C GLU A 28 -0.19 2.02 -16.05
N TYR A 29 0.08 1.12 -15.10
CA TYR A 29 0.31 1.48 -13.71
C TYR A 29 1.70 2.08 -13.54
N ASN A 30 1.77 3.24 -12.88
CA ASN A 30 3.02 3.94 -12.61
C ASN A 30 2.97 4.62 -11.24
N GLU A 31 4.08 4.58 -10.49
CA GLU A 31 4.15 5.25 -9.18
C GLU A 31 3.91 6.76 -9.29
N SER A 32 4.15 7.38 -10.45
CA SER A 32 3.92 8.80 -10.70
C SER A 32 2.47 9.25 -10.50
N TYR A 33 1.51 8.33 -10.50
CA TYR A 33 0.09 8.62 -10.21
C TYR A 33 -0.14 8.93 -8.73
N LEU A 34 0.78 8.57 -7.83
CA LEU A 34 0.68 8.90 -6.42
C LEU A 34 1.79 9.89 -6.01
N GLN A 35 1.41 11.13 -5.73
CA GLN A 35 2.32 12.19 -5.29
C GLN A 35 1.91 12.70 -3.91
N VAL A 36 2.40 12.03 -2.87
CA VAL A 36 2.04 12.29 -1.46
C VAL A 36 3.21 12.78 -0.62
N GLU A 37 4.38 13.00 -1.21
CA GLU A 37 5.59 13.45 -0.51
C GLU A 37 5.36 14.79 0.20
N SER A 38 4.57 15.67 -0.41
CA SER A 38 4.19 16.95 0.20
C SER A 38 3.32 16.79 1.46
N CYS A 39 2.55 15.70 1.56
CA CYS A 39 1.76 15.39 2.76
C CYS A 39 2.64 15.12 3.98
N PHE A 40 3.88 14.69 3.77
CA PHE A 40 4.84 14.40 4.84
C PHE A 40 5.67 15.62 5.28
N ALA A 41 5.41 16.80 4.71
CA ALA A 41 6.04 18.03 5.15
C ALA A 41 5.71 18.34 6.63
N THR A 42 6.68 18.90 7.35
CA THR A 42 6.63 19.11 8.80
C THR A 42 5.53 20.11 9.18
N GLY A 43 4.70 19.79 10.16
CA GLY A 43 3.68 20.70 10.71
C GLY A 43 2.24 20.50 10.20
N SER A 44 2.01 19.52 9.32
CA SER A 44 0.65 19.14 8.92
C SER A 44 -0.01 18.31 10.02
N THR A 45 -1.14 18.76 10.56
CA THR A 45 -2.01 17.96 11.45
C THR A 45 -2.81 16.90 10.70
N ASP A 46 -2.83 16.99 9.36
CA ASP A 46 -3.76 16.25 8.50
C ASP A 46 -3.02 15.29 7.55
N GLN A 47 -1.80 14.83 7.92
CA GLN A 47 -0.97 13.98 7.05
C GLN A 47 -1.69 12.71 6.60
N GLU A 48 -2.38 12.03 7.52
CA GLU A 48 -3.17 10.84 7.21
C GLU A 48 -4.24 11.16 6.16
N ALA A 49 -5.06 12.20 6.40
CA ALA A 49 -6.10 12.60 5.46
C ALA A 49 -5.52 13.00 4.09
N CYS A 50 -4.39 13.70 4.06
CA CYS A 50 -3.70 14.10 2.83
C CYS A 50 -3.23 12.88 2.03
N VAL A 51 -2.58 11.90 2.68
CA VAL A 51 -2.11 10.68 2.01
C VAL A 51 -3.29 9.85 1.50
N ILE A 52 -4.34 9.66 2.32
CA ILE A 52 -5.54 8.90 1.91
C ILE A 52 -6.24 9.59 0.72
N ALA A 53 -6.35 10.91 0.72
CA ALA A 53 -6.89 11.66 -0.41
C ALA A 53 -6.03 11.49 -1.67
N GLY A 54 -4.70 11.48 -1.54
CA GLY A 54 -3.78 11.19 -2.63
C GLY A 54 -3.96 9.79 -3.21
N ILE A 55 -4.12 8.77 -2.36
CA ILE A 55 -4.40 7.39 -2.79
C ILE A 55 -5.72 7.33 -3.56
N GLN A 56 -6.77 7.99 -3.08
CA GLN A 56 -8.06 8.06 -3.77
C GLN A 56 -7.92 8.73 -5.15
N GLN A 57 -7.15 9.81 -5.24
CA GLN A 57 -6.90 10.47 -6.53
C GLN A 57 -6.13 9.55 -7.50
N CYS A 58 -5.10 8.84 -7.02
CA CYS A 58 -4.37 7.85 -7.81
C CYS A 58 -5.31 6.80 -8.42
N VAL A 59 -6.28 6.31 -7.63
CA VAL A 59 -7.27 5.33 -8.11
C VAL A 59 -8.10 5.92 -9.25
N GLU A 60 -8.64 7.13 -9.09
CA GLU A 60 -9.49 7.77 -10.10
C GLU A 60 -8.72 8.10 -11.38
N ASP A 61 -7.46 8.52 -11.25
CA ASP A 61 -6.58 8.80 -12.39
C ASP A 61 -6.32 7.52 -13.20
N LEU A 62 -5.97 6.42 -12.52
CA LEU A 62 -5.77 5.12 -13.18
C LEU A 62 -7.04 4.60 -13.84
N ARG A 63 -8.20 4.73 -13.18
CA ARG A 63 -9.48 4.36 -13.78
C ARG A 63 -9.76 5.15 -15.06
N THR A 64 -9.51 6.46 -15.03
CA THR A 64 -9.67 7.35 -16.20
C THR A 64 -8.76 6.91 -17.35
N VAL A 65 -7.52 6.52 -17.07
CA VAL A 65 -6.56 6.02 -18.07
C VAL A 65 -7.04 4.72 -18.70
N LEU A 66 -7.48 3.75 -17.89
CA LEU A 66 -7.99 2.47 -18.38
C LEU A 66 -9.25 2.66 -19.23
N GLU A 67 -10.22 3.43 -18.73
CA GLU A 67 -11.46 3.75 -19.46
C GLU A 67 -11.16 4.46 -20.79
N GLY A 68 -10.23 5.42 -20.79
CA GLY A 68 -9.79 6.12 -22.00
C GLY A 68 -9.14 5.21 -23.05
N LYS A 69 -8.57 4.08 -22.63
CA LYS A 69 -7.98 3.05 -23.50
C LYS A 69 -8.95 1.91 -23.83
N GLY A 70 -10.18 1.95 -23.32
CA GLY A 70 -11.16 0.89 -23.48
C GLY A 70 -10.77 -0.41 -22.78
N LEU A 71 -9.86 -0.34 -21.79
CA LEU A 71 -9.41 -1.48 -21.00
C LEU A 71 -10.39 -1.71 -19.84
N PRO A 72 -10.74 -2.97 -19.52
CA PRO A 72 -11.57 -3.25 -18.35
C PRO A 72 -10.78 -2.94 -17.07
N ILE A 73 -11.48 -2.46 -16.03
CA ILE A 73 -10.87 -2.29 -14.70
C ILE A 73 -10.62 -3.70 -14.11
N PRO A 74 -9.36 -4.06 -13.81
CA PRO A 74 -9.06 -5.36 -13.22
C PRO A 74 -9.73 -5.53 -11.85
N GLY A 75 -10.21 -6.75 -11.59
CA GLY A 75 -10.68 -7.19 -10.27
C GLY A 75 -10.37 -8.68 -10.09
N GLY A 76 -10.85 -9.29 -9.00
CA GLY A 76 -10.58 -10.71 -8.73
C GLY A 76 -9.12 -11.00 -8.40
N ALA A 77 -8.48 -11.91 -9.14
CA ALA A 77 -7.09 -12.33 -8.93
C ALA A 77 -6.05 -11.39 -9.59
N ALA A 78 -6.50 -10.30 -10.22
CA ALA A 78 -5.63 -9.29 -10.84
C ALA A 78 -5.58 -8.02 -9.98
N VAL A 79 -4.43 -7.34 -10.01
CA VAL A 79 -4.20 -6.12 -9.22
C VAL A 79 -5.10 -4.99 -9.73
N SER A 80 -6.08 -4.61 -8.91
CA SER A 80 -6.95 -3.48 -9.19
C SER A 80 -6.23 -2.14 -8.97
N PRO A 81 -6.71 -1.02 -9.55
CA PRO A 81 -6.18 0.31 -9.24
C PRO A 81 -6.19 0.63 -7.73
N HIS A 82 -7.24 0.18 -7.02
CA HIS A 82 -7.33 0.32 -5.56
C HIS A 82 -6.19 -0.39 -4.84
N GLU A 83 -5.90 -1.63 -5.23
CA GLU A 83 -4.83 -2.42 -4.64
C GLU A 83 -3.46 -1.81 -4.95
N TYR A 84 -3.23 -1.45 -6.22
CA TYR A 84 -1.99 -0.81 -6.65
C TYR A 84 -1.69 0.51 -5.90
N CYS A 85 -2.64 1.45 -5.89
CA CYS A 85 -2.44 2.75 -5.25
C CYS A 85 -2.28 2.64 -3.72
N ASN A 86 -2.96 1.70 -3.07
CA ASN A 86 -2.76 1.46 -1.64
C ASN A 86 -1.38 0.85 -1.33
N TYR A 87 -0.87 -0.06 -2.17
CA TYR A 87 0.47 -0.62 -1.98
C TYR A 87 1.56 0.45 -2.11
N ILE A 88 1.46 1.34 -3.10
CA ILE A 88 2.42 2.45 -3.21
C ILE A 88 2.23 3.42 -2.04
N GLY A 89 0.99 3.71 -1.64
CA GLY A 89 0.70 4.54 -0.47
C GLY A 89 1.37 4.02 0.80
N LEU A 90 1.33 2.70 1.01
CA LEU A 90 2.03 2.03 2.09
C LEU A 90 3.55 2.21 1.96
N GLU A 91 4.12 1.95 0.78
CA GLU A 91 5.55 2.13 0.55
C GLU A 91 6.02 3.54 0.91
N ARG A 92 5.30 4.58 0.44
CA ARG A 92 5.63 5.98 0.76
C ARG A 92 5.49 6.32 2.25
N ALA A 93 4.48 5.77 2.92
CA ALA A 93 4.32 5.96 4.36
C ALA A 93 5.43 5.26 5.17
N ASP A 94 5.85 4.06 4.76
CA ASP A 94 6.95 3.32 5.39
C ASP A 94 8.30 3.98 5.15
N GLU A 95 8.56 4.49 3.94
CA GLU A 95 9.73 5.31 3.64
C GLU A 95 9.81 6.53 4.56
N HIS A 96 8.68 7.23 4.75
CA HIS A 96 8.61 8.37 5.65
C HIS A 96 8.87 7.98 7.11
N LEU A 97 8.22 6.92 7.60
CA LEU A 97 8.45 6.40 8.96
C LEU A 97 9.92 6.01 9.17
N ASN A 98 10.53 5.34 8.19
CA ASN A 98 11.95 4.98 8.25
C ASN A 98 12.85 6.21 8.26
N ALA A 99 12.56 7.23 7.46
CA ALA A 99 13.31 8.49 7.46
C ALA A 99 13.22 9.21 8.82
N VAL A 100 12.03 9.26 9.44
CA VAL A 100 11.82 9.78 10.79
C VAL A 100 12.64 8.99 11.82
N TYR A 101 12.54 7.66 11.78
CA TYR A 101 13.25 6.78 12.70
C TYR A 101 14.78 6.93 12.58
N GLN A 102 15.33 6.95 11.37
CA GLN A 102 16.77 7.16 11.15
C GLN A 102 17.24 8.52 11.64
N ARG A 103 16.46 9.57 11.36
CA ARG A 103 16.76 10.92 11.86
C ARG A 103 16.88 10.96 13.39
N ILE A 104 16.00 10.26 14.11
CA ILE A 104 16.04 10.17 15.58
C ILE A 104 17.27 9.39 16.05
N LEU A 105 17.64 8.30 15.36
CA LEU A 105 18.86 7.55 15.68
C LEU A 105 20.13 8.37 15.48
N GLU A 106 20.17 9.22 14.44
CA GLU A 106 21.33 10.05 14.11
C GLU A 106 21.47 11.29 15.00
N GLN A 107 20.35 11.99 15.24
CA GLN A 107 20.34 13.21 16.06
C GLN A 107 20.34 12.91 17.56
N GLY A 108 19.98 11.68 17.92
CA GLY A 108 19.71 11.28 19.29
C GLY A 108 18.39 11.88 19.81
N PRO A 109 17.81 11.33 20.89
CA PRO A 109 16.73 11.97 21.59
C PRO A 109 17.12 13.38 22.03
N ALA A 110 16.23 14.36 21.78
CA ALA A 110 16.43 15.74 22.25
C ALA A 110 16.51 15.84 23.80
N ARG A 111 16.14 14.79 24.52
CA ARG A 111 16.24 14.67 25.97
C ARG A 111 17.18 13.51 26.28
N HIS A 112 18.40 13.83 26.69
CA HIS A 112 19.40 12.90 27.25
C HIS A 112 19.98 11.87 26.28
N ASN A 113 21.28 12.02 26.01
CA ASN A 113 22.09 11.15 25.17
C ASN A 113 22.42 9.83 25.91
N ASP A 114 21.41 9.19 26.50
CA ASP A 114 21.56 7.93 27.23
C ASP A 114 21.41 6.76 26.25
N GLN A 115 22.41 5.88 26.20
CA GLN A 115 22.38 4.66 25.39
C GLN A 115 21.15 3.79 25.69
N HIS A 116 20.59 3.90 26.90
CA HIS A 116 19.36 3.22 27.28
C HIS A 116 18.13 3.71 26.48
N GLU A 117 18.06 4.98 26.10
CA GLU A 117 16.90 5.50 25.35
C GLU A 117 16.88 5.01 23.91
N ILE A 118 18.03 4.94 23.23
CA ILE A 118 18.14 4.36 21.88
C ILE A 118 17.82 2.86 21.91
N ALA A 119 18.27 2.14 22.95
CA ALA A 119 17.93 0.73 23.12
C ALA A 119 16.41 0.54 23.33
N ASN A 120 15.78 1.38 24.14
CA ASN A 120 14.34 1.38 24.36
C ASN A 120 13.58 1.73 23.08
N LEU A 121 13.99 2.75 22.33
CA LEU A 121 13.40 3.12 21.03
C LEU A 121 13.44 1.93 20.06
N ARG A 122 14.58 1.26 19.93
CA ARG A 122 14.72 0.06 19.08
C ARG A 122 13.79 -1.06 19.53
N ALA A 123 13.67 -1.29 20.84
CA ALA A 123 12.77 -2.31 21.38
C ALA A 123 11.29 -1.95 21.13
N SER A 124 10.90 -0.70 21.39
CA SER A 124 9.55 -0.19 21.13
C SER A 124 9.19 -0.27 19.67
N GLN A 125 10.09 0.09 18.75
CA GLN A 125 9.82 0.01 17.31
C GLN A 125 9.63 -1.44 16.83
N ARG A 126 10.37 -2.41 17.39
CA ARG A 126 10.14 -3.84 17.09
C ARG A 126 8.79 -4.33 17.59
N LEU A 127 8.38 -3.93 18.80
CA LEU A 127 7.07 -4.28 19.34
C LEU A 127 5.93 -3.63 18.54
N TRP A 128 6.13 -2.38 18.10
CA TRP A 128 5.18 -1.69 17.25
C TRP A 128 5.02 -2.40 15.90
N LEU A 129 6.10 -2.85 15.26
CA LEU A 129 6.03 -3.63 14.02
C LEU A 129 5.22 -4.94 14.20
N GLN A 130 5.42 -5.64 15.33
CA GLN A 130 4.62 -6.84 15.64
C GLN A 130 3.14 -6.52 15.80
N PHE A 131 2.83 -5.42 16.50
CA PHE A 131 1.46 -4.94 16.66
C PHE A 131 0.82 -4.57 15.32
N ALA A 132 1.51 -3.80 14.47
CA ALA A 132 0.99 -3.36 13.18
C ALA A 132 0.73 -4.55 12.25
N ASN A 133 1.66 -5.50 12.19
CA ASN A 133 1.52 -6.71 11.40
C ASN A 133 0.35 -7.58 11.86
N GLU A 134 0.11 -7.69 13.18
CA GLU A 134 -1.00 -8.47 13.70
C GLU A 134 -2.34 -7.78 13.41
N ILE A 135 -2.48 -6.49 13.76
CA ILE A 135 -3.74 -5.76 13.61
C ILE A 135 -4.17 -5.62 12.15
N CYS A 136 -3.21 -5.42 11.25
CA CYS A 136 -3.49 -5.33 9.81
C CYS A 136 -3.41 -6.68 9.08
N SER A 137 -3.26 -7.79 9.82
CA SER A 137 -3.22 -9.13 9.24
C SER A 137 -4.57 -9.53 8.63
N GLU A 138 -4.53 -10.55 7.76
CA GLU A 138 -5.73 -11.17 7.23
C GLU A 138 -6.66 -11.60 8.37
N ASN A 139 -6.13 -12.36 9.32
CA ASN A 139 -6.85 -12.93 10.46
C ASN A 139 -7.56 -11.87 11.33
N SER A 140 -6.99 -10.68 11.47
CA SER A 140 -7.60 -9.59 12.23
C SER A 140 -8.62 -8.79 11.43
N ILE A 141 -8.45 -8.68 10.10
CA ILE A 141 -9.35 -7.95 9.20
C ILE A 141 -10.52 -8.83 8.69
N VAL A 142 -10.44 -10.17 8.82
CA VAL A 142 -11.44 -11.17 8.34
C VAL A 142 -12.88 -10.92 8.81
N GLY A 143 -13.11 -10.11 9.85
CA GLY A 143 -14.47 -9.73 10.24
C GLY A 143 -15.25 -8.91 9.21
N TRP A 144 -14.59 -8.27 8.24
CA TRP A 144 -15.22 -7.25 7.38
C TRP A 144 -15.39 -7.66 5.90
N HIS A 145 -14.55 -8.55 5.34
CA HIS A 145 -14.66 -8.96 3.93
C HIS A 145 -14.23 -10.41 3.68
N ALA A 146 -15.18 -11.27 3.30
CA ALA A 146 -14.93 -12.67 2.94
C ALA A 146 -14.21 -12.78 1.58
N GLY A 147 -12.88 -12.87 1.58
CA GLY A 147 -12.07 -13.49 0.51
C GLY A 147 -12.16 -12.90 -0.90
N GLY A 148 -12.35 -11.58 -1.03
CA GLY A 148 -12.41 -10.88 -2.32
C GLY A 148 -11.17 -10.04 -2.66
N SER A 149 -11.10 -9.59 -3.91
CA SER A 149 -10.02 -8.78 -4.54
C SER A 149 -9.79 -7.37 -3.98
N GLY A 150 -10.34 -7.08 -2.81
CA GLY A 150 -10.11 -5.83 -2.08
C GLY A 150 -9.27 -6.03 -0.82
N TRP A 151 -8.94 -7.27 -0.46
CA TRP A 151 -8.23 -7.57 0.78
C TRP A 151 -6.85 -6.91 0.84
N GLY A 152 -6.04 -7.05 -0.22
CA GLY A 152 -4.71 -6.44 -0.29
C GLY A 152 -4.77 -4.92 -0.13
N ALA A 153 -5.75 -4.27 -0.75
CA ALA A 153 -5.98 -2.83 -0.61
C ALA A 153 -6.31 -2.42 0.83
N VAL A 154 -7.19 -3.16 1.51
CA VAL A 154 -7.60 -2.86 2.90
C VAL A 154 -6.44 -3.07 3.88
N THR A 155 -5.68 -4.16 3.73
CA THR A 155 -4.49 -4.40 4.54
C THR A 155 -3.43 -3.32 4.30
N ALA A 156 -3.18 -2.94 3.05
CA ALA A 156 -2.24 -1.87 2.73
C ALA A 156 -2.70 -0.50 3.28
N GLU A 157 -3.99 -0.16 3.20
CA GLU A 157 -4.52 1.06 3.80
C GLU A 157 -4.37 1.07 5.33
N CYS A 158 -4.69 -0.05 5.98
CA CYS A 158 -4.53 -0.22 7.43
C CYS A 158 -3.09 0.07 7.86
N THR A 159 -2.13 -0.58 7.19
CA THR A 159 -0.70 -0.41 7.51
C THR A 159 -0.23 1.01 7.18
N THR A 160 -0.69 1.61 6.07
CA THR A 160 -0.38 3.01 5.71
C THR A 160 -0.74 3.96 6.85
N ARG A 161 -1.97 3.86 7.38
CA ARG A 161 -2.43 4.71 8.49
C ARG A 161 -1.57 4.53 9.73
N LEU A 162 -1.26 3.27 10.09
CA LEU A 162 -0.41 2.99 11.25
C LEU A 162 1.00 3.57 11.07
N SER A 163 1.61 3.45 9.89
CA SER A 163 2.95 3.98 9.61
C SER A 163 3.00 5.51 9.73
N ILE A 164 1.98 6.21 9.22
CA ILE A 164 1.84 7.66 9.38
C ILE A 164 1.71 8.04 10.86
N GLN A 165 0.82 7.37 11.59
CA GLN A 165 0.61 7.64 13.02
C GLN A 165 1.87 7.40 13.84
N GLN A 166 2.63 6.34 13.53
CA GLN A 166 3.87 6.05 14.22
C GLN A 166 4.96 7.09 13.89
N ALA A 167 5.07 7.53 12.65
CA ALA A 167 5.99 8.60 12.27
C ALA A 167 5.69 9.88 13.07
N GLN A 168 4.41 10.24 13.19
CA GLN A 168 3.96 11.38 14.00
C GLN A 168 4.25 11.20 15.50
N ASN A 169 4.06 9.99 16.04
CA ASN A 169 4.34 9.70 17.44
C ASN A 169 5.84 9.85 17.74
N LEU A 170 6.69 9.31 16.86
CA LEU A 170 8.13 9.45 16.94
C LEU A 170 8.54 10.93 16.85
N ASP A 171 8.03 11.65 15.86
CA ASP A 171 8.33 13.07 15.70
C ASP A 171 7.88 13.91 16.88
N ARG A 172 6.65 13.71 17.36
CA ARG A 172 6.15 14.42 18.54
C ARG A 172 6.98 14.11 19.77
N PHE A 173 7.33 12.85 20.02
CA PHE A 173 8.06 12.49 21.23
C PHE A 173 9.48 13.06 21.24
N PHE A 174 10.18 13.01 20.09
CA PHE A 174 11.60 13.36 20.00
C PHE A 174 11.87 14.80 19.50
N SER A 175 10.89 15.52 18.93
CA SER A 175 11.08 16.88 18.37
C SER A 175 10.61 18.05 19.25
N ILE A 176 10.16 17.82 20.51
CA ILE A 176 9.58 18.86 21.40
C ILE A 176 10.55 20.00 21.81
N ASN A 177 11.81 20.03 21.37
CA ASN A 177 12.78 21.07 21.74
C ASN A 177 13.44 21.79 20.54
N ARG A 178 12.68 22.19 19.49
CA ARG A 178 13.15 23.22 18.56
C ARG A 178 12.52 24.57 18.85
#